data_AF-A0A1M6CK14-F1
#
_entry.id   AF-A0A1M6CK14-F1
#
_cell.length_a   1.000
_cell.length_b   1.000
_cell.length_c   1.000
_cell.angle_alpha   90.00
_cell.angle_beta   90.00
_cell.angle_gamma   90.00
#
_symmetry.space_group_name_H-M   'P 1'
#
loop_
_entity.id
_entity.type
_entity.pdbx_description
1 polymer ?
#
loop_
_entity_poly.entity_id
_entity_poly.type
_entity_poly.pdbx_seq_one_letter_code
_entity_poly.pdbx_strand_id
1 'polypeptide(L)'
;MSAKNLSIQEWQQIIQRLEATVSKLQNTLQQDPKHIILDNADLLQIFNISARTLQRWRDDNQISYSQIGSKIFYRMHDIQTFLDNHYHQVSLKSRTQ
;
A
#
# COMPACT_ATOMS: atom_id res chain seq x y z
N MET A 1 -19.26 27.09 33.62
CA MET A 1 -18.28 26.00 33.48
C MET A 1 -17.00 26.62 32.95
N SER A 2 -15.91 26.67 33.73
CA SER A 2 -14.67 27.31 33.29
C SER A 2 -13.93 26.38 32.34
N ALA A 3 -13.62 26.84 31.13
CA ALA A 3 -12.77 26.09 30.20
C ALA A 3 -11.36 26.00 30.79
N LYS A 4 -10.87 24.79 31.04
CA LYS A 4 -9.49 24.56 31.47
C LYS A 4 -8.57 24.87 30.28
N ASN A 5 -7.89 26.02 30.33
CA ASN A 5 -6.83 26.33 29.38
C ASN A 5 -5.58 25.51 29.75
N LEU A 6 -5.17 24.62 28.85
CA LEU A 6 -3.95 23.83 28.97
C LEU A 6 -2.71 24.71 28.78
N SER A 7 -1.69 24.46 29.59
CA SER A 7 -0.38 25.09 29.45
C SER A 7 0.35 24.61 28.18
N ILE A 8 1.31 25.40 27.71
CA ILE A 8 2.15 25.05 26.54
C ILE A 8 2.85 23.70 26.75
N GLN A 9 3.27 23.37 27.97
CA GLN A 9 3.93 22.10 28.27
C GLN A 9 2.97 20.91 28.20
N GLU A 10 1.74 21.05 28.69
CA GLU A 10 0.72 20.00 28.56
C GLU A 10 0.37 19.76 27.08
N TRP A 11 0.30 20.82 26.27
CA TRP A 11 0.13 20.70 24.82
C TRP A 11 1.27 19.95 24.15
N GLN A 12 2.52 20.25 24.51
CA GLN A 12 3.69 19.54 23.97
C GLN A 12 3.66 18.04 24.32
N GLN A 13 3.27 17.69 25.55
CA GLN A 13 3.14 16.28 25.94
C GLN A 13 2.06 15.54 25.14
N ILE A 14 0.95 16.21 24.84
CA ILE A 14 -0.13 15.65 24.02
C ILE A 14 0.37 15.40 22.58
N ILE A 15 1.06 16.37 21.99
CA ILE A 15 1.61 16.23 20.63
C ILE A 15 2.64 15.09 20.59
N GLN A 16 3.56 15.03 21.55
CA GLN A 16 4.57 13.97 21.60
C GLN A 16 3.95 12.57 21.75
N ARG A 17 2.88 12.44 22.55
CA ARG A 17 2.13 11.17 22.66
C ARG A 17 1.40 10.82 21.38
N LEU A 18 0.82 11.81 20.69
CA LEU A 18 0.16 11.60 19.41
C LEU A 18 1.17 11.12 18.36
N GLU A 19 2.30 11.80 18.21
CA GLU A 19 3.39 11.40 17.31
C GLU A 19 3.89 9.98 17.61
N ALA A 20 4.13 9.65 18.88
CA ALA A 20 4.55 8.32 19.28
C ALA A 20 3.48 7.25 18.98
N THR A 21 2.20 7.59 19.10
CA THR A 21 1.09 6.67 18.79
C THR A 21 0.97 6.46 17.29
N VAL A 22 1.03 7.54 16.49
CA VAL A 22 1.04 7.46 15.03
C VAL A 22 2.24 6.65 14.55
N SER A 23 3.42 6.88 15.10
CA SER A 23 4.64 6.16 14.74
C SER A 23 4.55 4.67 15.10
N LYS A 24 4.01 4.32 16.28
CA LYS A 24 3.73 2.92 16.66
C LYS A 24 2.69 2.27 15.74
N LEU A 25 1.62 2.98 15.40
CA LEU A 25 0.63 2.49 14.44
C LEU A 25 1.25 2.30 13.07
N GLN A 26 2.08 3.23 12.58
CA GLN A 26 2.81 3.08 11.33
C GLN A 26 3.74 1.87 11.35
N ASN A 27 4.51 1.66 12.42
CA ASN A 27 5.39 0.49 12.56
C ASN A 27 4.61 -0.82 12.73
N THR A 28 3.41 -0.77 13.31
CA THR A 28 2.52 -1.93 13.42
C THR A 28 1.82 -2.20 12.09
N LEU A 29 1.55 -1.17 11.29
CA LEU A 29 0.97 -1.26 9.94
C LEU A 29 2.03 -1.53 8.86
N GLN A 30 3.32 -1.35 9.17
CA GLN A 30 4.45 -2.06 8.54
C GLN A 30 4.40 -3.57 8.90
N GLN A 31 3.20 -4.15 8.85
CA GLN A 31 3.03 -5.58 8.68
C GLN A 31 3.88 -5.98 7.49
N ASP A 32 4.62 -7.09 7.61
CA ASP A 32 5.36 -7.71 6.50
C ASP A 32 4.53 -7.53 5.20
N PRO A 33 5.08 -6.91 4.14
CA PRO A 33 4.34 -6.69 2.89
C PRO A 33 3.61 -7.95 2.40
N LYS A 34 4.03 -9.14 2.81
CA LYS A 34 3.34 -10.41 2.54
C LYS A 34 1.93 -10.54 3.15
N HIS A 35 1.61 -9.79 4.20
CA HIS A 35 0.32 -9.86 4.90
C HIS A 35 -0.68 -8.78 4.48
N ILE A 36 -0.29 -7.83 3.63
CA ILE A 36 -1.21 -6.82 3.11
C ILE A 36 -2.12 -7.48 2.07
N ILE A 37 -3.42 -7.41 2.31
CA ILE A 37 -4.48 -7.87 1.41
C ILE A 37 -5.17 -6.64 0.83
N LEU A 38 -5.32 -6.63 -0.49
CA LEU A 38 -5.92 -5.55 -1.26
C LEU A 38 -7.14 -6.09 -1.99
N ASP A 39 -8.13 -5.23 -2.24
CA ASP A 39 -9.28 -5.55 -3.05
C ASP A 39 -9.19 -4.96 -4.47
N ASN A 40 -10.26 -5.12 -5.26
CA ASN A 40 -10.31 -4.54 -6.60
C ASN A 40 -10.21 -3.01 -6.59
N ALA A 41 -10.89 -2.32 -5.66
CA ALA A 41 -10.89 -0.85 -5.63
C ALA A 41 -9.47 -0.33 -5.34
N ASP A 42 -8.77 -0.98 -4.40
CA ASP A 42 -7.38 -0.68 -4.11
C ASP A 42 -6.49 -0.78 -5.36
N LEU A 43 -6.60 -1.88 -6.13
CA LEU A 43 -5.73 -2.06 -7.31
C LEU A 43 -6.06 -1.09 -8.44
N LEU A 44 -7.34 -0.78 -8.65
CA LEU A 44 -7.73 0.23 -9.65
C LEU A 44 -7.14 1.59 -9.31
N GLN A 45 -7.10 1.95 -8.02
CA GLN A 45 -6.49 3.20 -7.56
C GLN A 45 -4.96 3.17 -7.63
N ILE A 46 -4.32 2.09 -7.17
CA ILE A 46 -2.86 1.95 -7.13
C ILE A 46 -2.26 1.98 -8.54
N PHE A 47 -2.84 1.21 -9.47
CA PHE A 47 -2.34 1.11 -10.84
C PHE A 47 -2.92 2.17 -11.77
N ASN A 48 -3.93 2.91 -11.33
CA ASN A 48 -4.68 3.87 -12.13
C ASN A 48 -5.17 3.26 -13.46
N ILE A 49 -5.82 2.10 -13.38
CA ILE A 49 -6.34 1.35 -14.53
C ILE A 49 -7.86 1.17 -14.45
N SER A 50 -8.45 0.79 -15.58
CA SER A 50 -9.88 0.44 -15.64
C SER A 50 -10.15 -0.96 -15.07
N ALA A 51 -11.39 -1.17 -14.60
CA ALA A 51 -11.86 -2.50 -14.18
C ALA A 51 -11.72 -3.56 -15.27
N ARG A 52 -11.87 -3.17 -16.54
CA ARG A 52 -11.69 -4.06 -17.69
C ARG A 52 -10.23 -4.48 -17.88
N THR A 53 -9.29 -3.58 -17.62
CA THR A 53 -7.85 -3.88 -17.67
C THR A 53 -7.49 -4.88 -16.57
N LEU A 54 -7.96 -4.65 -15.35
CA LEU A 54 -7.70 -5.57 -14.23
C LEU A 54 -8.36 -6.94 -14.43
N GLN A 55 -9.57 -6.97 -15.03
CA GLN A 55 -10.21 -8.23 -15.42
C GLN A 55 -9.37 -8.97 -16.46
N ARG A 56 -8.86 -8.27 -17.48
CA ARG A 56 -7.98 -8.87 -18.49
C ARG A 56 -6.70 -9.44 -17.87
N TRP A 57 -6.08 -8.75 -16.91
CA TRP A 57 -4.91 -9.28 -16.20
C TRP A 57 -5.20 -10.60 -15.48
N ARG A 58 -6.42 -10.76 -14.94
CA ARG A 58 -6.86 -12.03 -14.33
C ARG A 58 -7.13 -13.09 -15.39
N ASP A 59 -7.84 -12.75 -16.46
CA ASP A 59 -8.19 -13.69 -17.54
C ASP A 59 -6.94 -14.20 -18.27
N ASP A 60 -5.96 -13.32 -18.48
CA ASP A 60 -4.67 -13.61 -19.12
C ASP A 60 -3.67 -14.27 -18.14
N ASN A 61 -4.07 -14.59 -16.90
CA ASN A 61 -3.25 -15.14 -15.81
C ASN A 61 -1.97 -14.34 -15.51
N GLN A 62 -2.01 -13.02 -15.72
CA GLN A 62 -0.87 -12.15 -15.45
C GLN A 62 -0.74 -11.82 -13.96
N ILE A 63 -1.86 -11.67 -13.26
CA ILE A 63 -1.88 -11.33 -11.82
C ILE A 63 -2.57 -12.42 -11.00
N SER A 64 -1.91 -12.89 -9.94
CA SER A 64 -2.47 -13.86 -9.01
C SER A 64 -3.51 -13.21 -8.08
N TYR A 65 -4.59 -13.94 -7.79
CA TYR A 65 -5.65 -13.47 -6.91
C TYR A 65 -6.29 -14.62 -6.13
N SER A 66 -6.91 -14.29 -5.01
CA SER A 66 -7.74 -15.19 -4.20
C SER A 66 -9.21 -14.78 -4.34
N GLN A 67 -10.09 -15.75 -4.60
CA GLN A 67 -11.52 -15.51 -4.69
C GLN A 67 -12.25 -16.18 -3.53
N ILE A 68 -13.10 -15.42 -2.84
CA ILE A 68 -13.97 -15.92 -1.77
C ILE A 68 -15.39 -15.47 -2.10
N GLY A 69 -16.21 -16.40 -2.59
CA GLY A 69 -17.54 -16.10 -3.14
C GLY A 69 -17.44 -15.18 -4.36
N SER A 70 -18.10 -14.02 -4.31
CA SER A 70 -18.04 -12.99 -5.37
C SER A 70 -16.95 -11.94 -5.17
N LYS A 71 -16.19 -12.00 -4.06
CA LYS A 71 -15.12 -11.05 -3.76
C LYS A 71 -13.76 -11.59 -4.19
N ILE A 72 -12.94 -10.68 -4.71
CA ILE A 72 -11.58 -10.95 -5.17
C ILE A 72 -10.61 -10.15 -4.31
N PHE A 73 -9.54 -10.81 -3.90
CA PHE A 73 -8.49 -10.26 -3.05
C PHE A 73 -7.12 -10.53 -3.67
N TYR A 74 -6.19 -9.63 -3.43
CA TYR A 74 -4.82 -9.70 -3.91
C TYR A 74 -3.89 -9.60 -2.71
N ARG A 75 -2.85 -10.44 -2.68
CA ARG A 75 -1.78 -10.28 -1.69
C ARG A 75 -0.76 -9.32 -2.27
N MET A 76 -0.27 -8.39 -1.46
CA MET A 76 0.75 -7.45 -1.90
C MET A 76 2.03 -8.16 -2.38
N HIS A 77 2.38 -9.32 -1.82
CA HIS A 77 3.46 -10.15 -2.34
C HIS A 77 3.24 -10.62 -3.79
N ASP A 78 2.01 -11.00 -4.15
CA ASP A 78 1.69 -11.44 -5.51
C ASP A 78 1.76 -10.26 -6.50
N ILE A 79 1.36 -9.07 -6.05
CA ILE A 79 1.45 -7.84 -6.83
C ILE A 79 2.91 -7.44 -7.06
N GLN A 80 3.75 -7.55 -6.03
CA GLN A 80 5.18 -7.31 -6.18
C GLN A 80 5.80 -8.30 -7.19
N THR A 81 5.44 -9.59 -7.08
CA THR A 81 5.87 -10.61 -8.05
C THR A 81 5.40 -10.29 -9.47
N PHE A 82 4.16 -9.81 -9.63
CA PHE A 82 3.64 -9.35 -10.91
C PHE A 82 4.46 -8.19 -11.49
N LEU A 83 4.81 -7.20 -10.67
CA LEU A 83 5.67 -6.08 -11.07
C LEU A 83 7.06 -6.55 -11.47
N ASP A 84 7.67 -7.43 -10.68
CA ASP A 84 9.00 -7.98 -10.92
C ASP A 84 9.05 -8.77 -12.24
N ASN A 85 7.98 -9.52 -12.56
CA ASN A 85 7.85 -10.24 -13.83
C ASN A 85 7.74 -9.31 -15.05
N HIS A 86 7.24 -8.08 -14.87
CA HIS A 86 7.14 -7.05 -15.91
C HIS A 86 8.25 -6.00 -15.82
N TYR A 87 9.22 -6.20 -14.93
CA TYR A 87 10.32 -5.27 -14.74
C TYR A 87 11.32 -5.40 -15.89
N HIS A 88 11.41 -4.36 -16.70
CA HIS A 88 12.42 -4.25 -17.75
C HIS A 88 13.56 -3.34 -17.28
N GLN A 89 14.72 -3.94 -16.98
CA GLN A 89 15.89 -3.17 -16.55
C GLN A 89 16.35 -2.24 -17.68
N VAL A 90 16.44 -0.95 -17.37
CA VAL A 90 17.02 0.03 -18.30
C VAL A 90 18.54 -0.21 -18.34
N SER A 91 19.04 -0.67 -19.48
CA SER A 91 20.49 -0.67 -19.71
C SER A 91 20.94 0.77 -19.99
N LEU A 92 21.61 1.39 -19.01
CA LEU A 92 22.34 2.63 -19.25
C LEU A 92 23.50 2.28 -20.18
N LYS A 93 23.31 2.45 -21.49
CA LYS A 93 24.42 2.42 -22.43
C LYS A 93 25.37 3.54 -22.02
N SER A 94 26.54 3.20 -21.52
CA SER A 94 27.64 4.16 -21.39
C SER A 94 27.83 4.77 -22.78
N ARG A 95 27.55 6.07 -22.90
CA ARG A 95 28.02 6.86 -24.04
C ARG A 95 29.55 6.84 -23.97
N THR A 96 30.16 5.87 -24.63
CA THR A 96 31.58 5.91 -24.94
C THR A 96 31.77 7.13 -25.83
N GLN A 97 32.46 8.14 -25.31
CA GLN A 97 32.97 9.28 -26.09
C GLN A 97 34.09 8.81 -26.99
#